data_AF-A0A1A8USB9-F1
#
_entry.id   AF-A0A1A8USB9-F1
#
_cell.length_a   1.000
_cell.length_b   1.000
_cell.length_c   1.000
_cell.angle_alpha   90.00
_cell.angle_beta   90.00
_cell.angle_gamma   90.00
#
_symmetry.space_group_name_H-M   'P 1'
#
loop_
_entity.id
_entity.type
_entity.pdbx_description
1 polymer ?
#
loop_
_entity_poly.entity_id
_entity_poly.type
_entity_poly.pdbx_seq_one_letter_code
_entity_poly.pdbx_strand_id
1 'polypeptide(L)' 'DLSQTNQSLQSIEANRVAFSSALYTNNNFRCNGPFSVDSVIVYKQVFINYGNSYNVDTGIFTAPCAGVYSLAVSTFSD' A
#
# COMPACT_ATOMS: atom_id res chain seq x y z
N ASP A 1 -3.30 2.06 -34.08
CA ASP A 1 -4.70 1.85 -33.64
C ASP A 1 -4.80 2.35 -32.19
N LEU A 2 -5.65 3.34 -31.93
CA LEU A 2 -5.75 3.99 -30.61
C LEU A 2 -6.14 3.02 -29.49
N SER A 3 -6.94 2.00 -29.83
CA SER A 3 -7.40 0.98 -28.88
C SER A 3 -6.25 0.14 -28.33
N GLN A 4 -5.36 -0.33 -29.21
CA GLN A 4 -4.18 -1.10 -28.85
C GLN A 4 -3.20 -0.29 -28.00
N THR A 5 -3.02 1.00 -28.32
CA THR A 5 -2.16 1.89 -27.54
C THR A 5 -2.70 2.07 -26.12
N ASN A 6 -4.02 2.28 -25.96
CA ASN A 6 -4.65 2.41 -24.65
C ASN A 6 -4.53 1.12 -23.80
N GLN A 7 -4.75 -0.05 -24.41
CA GLN A 7 -4.57 -1.33 -23.72
C GLN A 7 -3.12 -1.56 -23.27
N SER A 8 -2.17 -1.16 -24.11
CA SER A 8 -0.74 -1.28 -23.79
C SER A 8 -0.36 -0.38 -22.62
N LEU A 9 -0.87 0.86 -22.58
CA LEU A 9 -0.66 1.79 -21.46
C LEU A 9 -1.25 1.23 -20.16
N GLN A 10 -2.49 0.73 -20.20
CA GLN A 10 -3.12 0.12 -19.02
C GLN A 10 -2.34 -1.09 -18.50
N SER A 11 -1.80 -1.92 -19.40
CA SER A 11 -0.96 -3.06 -19.00
C SER A 11 0.36 -2.62 -18.35
N ILE A 12 0.99 -1.56 -18.83
CA ILE A 12 2.22 -1.01 -18.24
C ILE A 12 1.93 -0.43 -16.86
N GLU A 13 0.82 0.29 -16.70
CA GLU A 13 0.38 0.85 -15.42
C GLU A 13 0.03 -0.25 -14.41
N ALA A 14 -0.64 -1.33 -14.86
CA ALA A 14 -0.98 -2.47 -14.01
C ALA A 14 0.24 -3.29 -13.56
N ASN A 15 1.30 -3.34 -14.37
CA ASN A 15 2.53 -4.09 -14.04
C ASN A 15 3.49 -3.31 -13.14
N ARG A 16 3.28 -2.00 -12.95
CA ARG A 16 4.12 -1.17 -12.08
C ARG A 16 3.45 -0.99 -10.73
N VAL A 17 4.03 -1.64 -9.72
CA VAL A 17 3.44 -1.70 -8.38
C VAL A 17 4.42 -1.12 -7.38
N ALA A 18 3.95 -0.12 -6.64
CA ALA A 18 4.64 0.42 -5.49
C ALA A 18 3.63 1.11 -4.59
N PHE A 19 3.80 0.98 -3.28
CA PHE A 19 3.00 1.70 -2.32
C PHE A 19 3.86 2.26 -1.21
N SER A 20 3.40 3.37 -0.63
CA SER A 20 3.98 3.96 0.58
C SER A 20 2.84 4.54 1.39
N SER A 21 2.83 4.22 2.68
CA SER A 21 1.77 4.65 3.60
C SER A 21 2.29 4.89 5.01
N ALA A 22 1.57 5.70 5.77
CA ALA A 22 1.80 5.96 7.18
C ALA A 22 0.54 5.69 8.01
N LEU A 23 0.77 5.39 9.30
CA LEU A 23 -0.32 5.15 10.23
C LEU A 23 -1.00 6.47 10.63
N TYR A 24 -0.20 7.52 10.83
CA TYR A 24 -0.65 8.85 11.20
C TYR A 24 0.00 9.93 10.35
N THR A 25 -0.66 11.07 10.27
CA THR A 25 -0.02 12.33 9.86
C THR A 25 0.69 12.96 11.05
N ASN A 26 1.64 13.84 10.77
CA ASN A 26 2.53 14.50 11.73
C ASN A 26 1.77 15.15 12.91
N ASN A 27 0.51 15.52 12.69
CA ASN A 27 -0.32 16.23 13.66
C ASN A 27 -1.27 15.32 14.46
N ASN A 28 -1.27 14.00 14.22
CA ASN A 28 -2.21 13.05 14.83
C ASN A 28 -1.54 11.79 15.39
N PHE A 29 -0.26 11.90 15.80
CA PHE A 29 0.45 10.79 16.40
C PHE A 29 -0.25 10.35 17.71
N ARG A 30 -0.52 9.06 17.83
CA ARG A 30 -1.07 8.42 19.04
C ARG A 30 -0.59 6.98 19.11
N CYS A 31 -0.54 6.43 20.32
CA CYS A 31 -0.26 5.00 20.48
C CYS A 31 -1.42 4.18 19.87
N ASN A 32 -1.10 3.27 18.96
CA ASN A 32 -2.07 2.36 18.37
C ASN A 32 -1.94 0.99 19.02
N GLY A 33 -2.76 0.71 20.03
CA GLY A 33 -2.66 -0.48 20.87
C GLY A 33 -2.72 -0.13 22.37
N PRO A 34 -2.48 -1.10 23.27
CA PRO A 34 -2.08 -2.48 22.99
C PRO A 34 -3.21 -3.32 22.37
N PHE A 35 -2.86 -4.33 21.57
CA PHE A 35 -3.81 -5.30 21.01
C PHE A 35 -3.66 -6.63 21.75
N SER A 36 -4.77 -7.17 22.26
CA SER A 36 -4.81 -8.46 22.96
C SER A 36 -4.90 -9.66 22.02
N VAL A 37 -5.17 -9.40 20.73
CA VAL A 37 -5.32 -10.40 19.67
C VAL A 37 -4.65 -9.90 18.39
N ASP A 38 -4.31 -10.83 17.51
CA ASP A 38 -3.77 -10.54 16.19
C ASP A 38 -4.69 -9.56 15.44
N SER A 39 -4.16 -8.38 15.14
CA SER A 39 -4.91 -7.25 14.59
C SER A 39 -4.17 -6.65 13.41
N VAL A 40 -4.88 -6.40 12.31
CA VAL A 40 -4.30 -5.71 11.15
C VAL A 40 -4.20 -4.22 11.44
N ILE A 41 -2.99 -3.67 11.25
CA ILE A 41 -2.76 -2.23 11.38
C ILE A 41 -3.03 -1.58 10.02
N VAL A 42 -4.09 -0.78 9.94
CA VAL A 42 -4.51 -0.10 8.71
C VAL A 42 -3.80 1.24 8.57
N TYR A 43 -2.79 1.32 7.70
CA TYR A 43 -2.04 2.53 7.39
C TYR A 43 -2.84 3.40 6.40
N LYS A 44 -3.74 4.22 6.94
CA LYS A 44 -4.70 4.98 6.13
C LYS A 44 -4.09 6.15 5.35
N GLN A 45 -2.93 6.65 5.75
CA GLN A 45 -2.29 7.77 5.06
C GLN A 45 -1.47 7.25 3.89
N VAL A 46 -2.04 7.22 2.69
CA VAL A 46 -1.38 6.75 1.47
C VAL A 46 -0.66 7.89 0.75
N PHE A 47 0.64 7.72 0.46
CA PHE A 47 1.44 8.66 -0.34
C PHE A 47 1.59 8.20 -1.79
N ILE A 48 1.76 6.89 -2.00
CA ILE A 48 1.91 6.25 -3.31
C ILE A 48 1.08 4.97 -3.28
N ASN A 49 0.38 4.66 -4.37
CA ASN A 49 -0.32 3.39 -4.57
C ASN A 49 -0.42 3.03 -6.07
N TYR A 50 0.72 2.89 -6.73
CA TYR A 50 0.76 2.46 -8.13
C TYR A 50 0.27 1.02 -8.29
N GLY A 51 -0.51 0.78 -9.34
CA GLY A 51 -1.17 -0.52 -9.56
C GLY A 51 -2.32 -0.82 -8.59
N ASN A 52 -2.69 0.12 -7.71
CA ASN A 52 -3.80 0.00 -6.74
C ASN A 52 -3.79 -1.31 -5.94
N SER A 53 -2.61 -1.85 -5.68
CA SER A 53 -2.42 -3.15 -5.05
C SER A 53 -2.46 -3.09 -3.52
N TYR A 54 -2.40 -1.88 -2.94
CA TYR A 54 -2.65 -1.65 -1.51
C TYR A 54 -4.09 -1.20 -1.30
N ASN A 55 -4.85 -1.95 -0.48
CA ASN A 55 -6.21 -1.60 -0.10
C ASN A 55 -6.19 -0.78 1.20
N VAL A 56 -6.54 0.50 1.10
CA VAL A 56 -6.48 1.47 2.22
C VAL A 56 -7.49 1.21 3.33
N ASP A 57 -8.59 0.51 3.04
CA ASP A 57 -9.63 0.21 4.02
C ASP A 57 -9.25 -1.00 4.89
N THR A 58 -8.56 -1.96 4.30
CA THR A 58 -8.13 -3.20 4.96
C THR A 58 -6.68 -3.17 5.45
N GLY A 59 -5.85 -2.30 4.89
CA GLY A 59 -4.41 -2.24 5.17
C GLY A 59 -3.59 -3.32 4.47
N ILE A 60 -4.19 -4.04 3.51
CA ILE A 60 -3.58 -5.22 2.88
C ILE A 60 -2.99 -4.85 1.52
N PHE A 61 -1.71 -5.18 1.32
CA PHE A 61 -1.09 -5.23 0.00
C PHE A 61 -1.27 -6.61 -0.63
N THR A 62 -1.79 -6.66 -1.85
CA THR A 62 -1.94 -7.91 -2.63
C THR A 62 -1.00 -7.86 -3.83
N ALA A 63 -0.03 -8.76 -3.89
CA ALA A 63 0.86 -8.87 -5.04
C ALA A 63 0.06 -9.23 -6.32
N PRO A 64 0.06 -8.39 -7.37
CA PRO A 64 -0.78 -8.63 -8.54
C PRO A 64 -0.18 -9.67 -9.50
N CYS A 65 1.12 -9.94 -9.41
CA CYS A 65 1.81 -10.94 -10.22
C CYS A 65 2.93 -11.62 -9.42
N ALA A 66 3.34 -12.82 -9.84
CA ALA A 66 4.47 -13.52 -9.24
C ALA A 66 5.78 -12.76 -9.51
N GLY A 67 6.61 -12.61 -8.48
CA GLY A 67 7.87 -11.87 -8.60
C GLY A 67 8.52 -11.62 -7.24
N VAL A 68 9.55 -10.78 -7.26
CA VAL A 68 10.27 -10.37 -6.06
C VAL A 68 9.80 -8.98 -5.66
N TYR A 69 9.42 -8.82 -4.39
CA TYR A 69 8.94 -7.57 -3.81
C TYR A 69 9.86 -7.15 -2.66
N SER A 70 10.13 -5.86 -2.55
CA SER A 70 10.86 -5.28 -1.41
C SER A 70 9.87 -4.55 -0.51
N LEU A 71 9.84 -4.92 0.77
CA LEU A 71 9.00 -4.28 1.78
C LEU A 71 9.88 -3.75 2.91
N ALA A 72 9.58 -2.55 3.38
CA ALA A 72 10.22 -1.93 4.53
C ALA A 72 9.16 -1.31 5.42
N VAL A 73 9.31 -1.48 6.74
CA VAL A 73 8.41 -0.94 7.76
C VAL A 73 9.25 -0.39 8.90
N SER A 74 8.85 0.79 9.39
CA SER A 74 9.41 1.41 10.57
C SER A 74 8.32 1.58 11.61
N THR A 75 8.58 1.12 12.83
CA THR A 75 7.67 1.23 13.97
C THR A 75 8.37 1.96 15.11
N PHE A 76 7.63 2.79 15.82
CA PHE A 76 8.12 3.53 16.98
C PHE A 76 7.35 3.05 18.22
N SER A 77 8.08 2.79 19.29
CA SER A 77 7.55 2.61 20.64
C SER A 77 8.33 3.55 21.56
N ASP A 78 7.65 4.02 22.61
CA ASP A 78 8.32 4.53 23.81
C ASP A 78 8.77 3.35 24.69
#